data_AF-A0A3C2BXB7-F1
#
_entry.id   AF-A0A3C2BXB7-F1
#
_cell.length_a   1.000
_cell.length_b   1.000
_cell.length_c   1.000
_cell.angle_alpha   90.00
_cell.angle_beta   90.00
_cell.angle_gamma   90.00
#
_symmetry.space_group_name_H-M   'P 1'
#
loop_
_entity.id
_entity.type
_entity.pdbx_description
1 polymer ?
#
loop_
_entity_poly.entity_id
_entity_poly.type
_entity_poly.pdbx_seq_one_letter_code
_entity_poly.pdbx_strand_id
1 'polypeptide(L)'
;QSAPLPATLGLVYLGVFPTAIAFTTWAYALSLVDAGKLAATTYLVPGTTILISWLLLSEVPSVLGLVGGVVCLVGVGLTRRRSR
;
A
#
# COMPACT_ATOMS: atom_id res chain seq x y z
N GLN A 1 16.87 -31.34 5.90
CA GLN A 1 16.45 -30.94 4.54
C GLN A 1 16.73 -29.45 4.42
N SER A 2 17.75 -29.06 3.66
CA SER A 2 18.12 -27.65 3.45
C SER A 2 17.04 -26.98 2.60
N ALA A 3 16.51 -25.84 3.03
CA ALA A 3 15.57 -25.07 2.23
C ALA A 3 16.26 -24.58 0.94
N PRO A 4 15.58 -24.58 -0.21
CA PRO A 4 16.12 -24.01 -1.44
C PRO A 4 16.57 -22.56 -1.24
N LEU A 5 17.74 -22.19 -1.77
CA LEU A 5 18.29 -20.83 -1.65
C LEU A 5 17.28 -19.72 -2.05
N PRO A 6 16.48 -19.86 -3.13
CA PRO A 6 15.46 -18.86 -3.46
C PRO A 6 14.40 -18.66 -2.38
N ALA A 7 14.02 -19.73 -1.67
CA ALA A 7 13.04 -19.66 -0.59
C ALA A 7 13.60 -18.91 0.62
N THR A 8 14.86 -19.18 0.98
CA THR A 8 15.54 -18.47 2.07
C THR A 8 15.68 -16.98 1.74
N LEU A 9 16.07 -16.64 0.50
CA LEU A 9 16.19 -15.25 0.05
C LEU A 9 14.83 -14.53 0.04
N GLY A 10 13.76 -15.21 -0.40
CA GLY A 10 12.41 -14.67 -0.34
C GLY A 10 11.97 -14.35 1.09
N LEU A 11 12.31 -15.22 2.05
CA LEU A 11 12.00 -15.03 3.46
C LEU A 11 12.76 -13.82 4.04
N VAL A 12 14.06 -13.68 3.71
CA VAL A 12 14.85 -12.50 4.10
C VAL A 12 14.27 -11.22 3.50
N TYR A 13 13.90 -11.24 2.21
CA TYR A 13 13.29 -10.09 1.55
C TYR A 13 11.99 -9.65 2.24
N LEU A 14 11.09 -10.58 2.52
CA LEU A 14 9.83 -10.32 3.23
C LEU A 14 10.06 -9.84 4.68
N GLY A 15 11.07 -10.37 5.35
CA GLY A 15 11.44 -9.94 6.70
C GLY A 15 11.98 -8.50 6.74
N VAL A 16 12.82 -8.14 5.77
CA VAL A 16 13.50 -6.83 5.79
C VAL A 16 12.58 -5.71 5.29
N PHE A 17 11.99 -5.88 4.10
CA PHE A 17 11.31 -4.76 3.43
C PHE A 17 9.88 -4.51 3.96
N PRO A 18 8.90 -5.39 3.70
CA PRO A 18 7.53 -5.12 4.12
C PRO A 18 7.32 -5.29 5.63
N THR A 19 8.24 -5.96 6.34
CA THR A 19 8.13 -6.13 7.79
C THR A 19 8.98 -5.10 8.53
N ALA A 20 10.30 -5.27 8.61
CA ALA A 20 11.13 -4.41 9.44
C ALA A 20 11.06 -2.94 9.00
N ILE A 21 11.31 -2.63 7.72
CA ILE A 21 11.34 -1.24 7.24
C ILE A 21 9.94 -0.61 7.27
N ALA A 22 8.92 -1.29 6.75
CA ALA A 22 7.58 -0.70 6.69
C ALA A 22 6.98 -0.44 8.08
N PHE A 23 7.04 -1.41 9.00
CA PHE A 23 6.48 -1.23 10.35
C PHE A 23 7.27 -0.23 11.18
N THR A 24 8.60 -0.20 11.08
CA THR A 24 9.41 0.80 11.80
C THR A 24 9.14 2.20 11.27
N THR A 25 8.99 2.36 9.96
CA THR A 25 8.61 3.65 9.33
C THR A 25 7.23 4.08 9.80
N TRP A 26 6.26 3.15 9.87
CA TRP A 26 4.91 3.45 10.34
C TRP A 26 4.90 3.84 11.83
N ALA A 27 5.61 3.10 12.67
CA ALA A 27 5.77 3.41 14.09
C ALA A 27 6.48 4.75 14.32
N TYR A 28 7.51 5.05 13.52
CA TYR A 28 8.17 6.35 13.53
C TYR A 28 7.20 7.46 13.13
N ALA A 29 6.47 7.31 12.03
CA ALA A 29 5.50 8.30 11.57
C ALA A 29 4.35 8.53 12.56
N LEU A 30 3.92 7.49 13.30
CA LEU A 30 2.97 7.63 14.42
C LEU A 30 3.51 8.50 15.56
N SER A 31 4.82 8.56 15.76
CA SER A 31 5.41 9.46 16.75
C SER A 31 5.30 10.94 16.34
N LEU A 32 5.06 11.23 15.06
CA LEU A 32 5.00 12.58 14.49
C LEU A 32 3.58 13.04 14.14
N VAL A 33 2.62 12.13 13.95
CA VAL A 33 1.29 12.44 13.42
C VAL A 33 0.22 11.54 14.05
N ASP A 34 -1.00 12.07 14.22
CA ASP A 34 -2.15 11.32 14.75
C ASP A 34 -2.39 9.98 14.03
N ALA A 35 -2.62 8.92 14.81
CA ALA A 35 -2.88 7.57 14.30
C ALA A 35 -4.03 7.52 13.28
N GLY A 36 -5.09 8.29 13.48
CA GLY A 36 -6.22 8.34 12.53
C GLY A 36 -5.83 8.95 11.17
N LYS A 37 -4.95 9.96 11.15
CA LYS A 37 -4.46 10.57 9.90
C LYS A 37 -3.47 9.63 9.20
N LEU A 38 -2.64 8.91 9.96
CA LEU A 38 -1.72 7.93 9.40
C LEU A 38 -2.45 6.70 8.84
N ALA A 39 -3.45 6.19 9.55
CA ALA A 39 -4.27 5.08 9.06
C ALA A 39 -5.05 5.45 7.80
N ALA A 40 -5.44 6.71 7.65
CA ALA A 40 -6.13 7.21 6.46
C ALA A 40 -5.26 7.19 5.20
N THR A 41 -3.93 7.34 5.30
CA THR A 41 -3.06 7.29 4.12
C THR A 41 -2.97 5.89 3.53
N THR A 42 -3.20 4.84 4.33
CA THR A 42 -3.25 3.45 3.84
C THR A 42 -4.40 3.22 2.85
N TYR A 43 -5.47 4.02 2.89
CA TYR A 43 -6.54 3.96 1.88
C TYR A 43 -6.08 4.41 0.48
N LEU A 44 -4.93 5.09 0.37
CA LEU A 44 -4.33 5.42 -0.93
C LEU A 44 -3.74 4.19 -1.63
N VAL A 45 -3.32 3.17 -0.86
CA VAL A 45 -2.65 1.97 -1.36
C VAL A 45 -3.37 1.37 -2.57
N PRO A 46 -4.66 0.99 -2.52
CA PRO A 46 -5.33 0.37 -3.66
C PRO A 46 -5.40 1.27 -4.89
N GLY A 47 -5.59 2.58 -4.71
CA GLY A 47 -5.54 3.55 -5.82
C GLY A 47 -4.15 3.62 -6.45
N THR A 48 -3.10 3.72 -5.63
CA THR A 48 -1.71 3.73 -6.12
C THR A 48 -1.31 2.41 -6.76
N THR A 49 -1.79 1.27 -6.26
CA THR A 49 -1.51 -0.05 -6.85
C THR A 49 -2.06 -0.12 -8.27
N ILE A 50 -3.29 0.35 -8.52
CA ILE A 50 -3.88 0.38 -9.87
C ILE A 50 -3.07 1.29 -10.80
N LEU A 51 -2.63 2.47 -10.32
CA LEU A 51 -1.80 3.38 -11.11
C LEU A 51 -0.44 2.78 -11.46
N ILE A 52 0.22 2.14 -10.49
CA ILE A 52 1.51 1.46 -10.66
C ILE A 52 1.36 0.29 -11.64
N SER A 53 0.31 -0.53 -11.51
CA SER A 53 0.01 -1.62 -12.44
C SER A 53 -0.21 -1.11 -13.86
N TRP A 54 -1.00 -0.05 -14.04
CA TRP A 54 -1.22 0.54 -15.38
C TRP A 54 0.08 1.07 -15.99
N LEU A 55 0.91 1.77 -15.20
CA LEU A 55 2.13 2.42 -15.69
C LEU A 55 3.27 1.43 -15.96
N LEU A 56 3.48 0.44 -15.08
CA LEU A 56 4.61 -0.50 -15.22
C LEU A 56 4.27 -1.75 -16.03
N LEU A 57 3.06 -2.29 -15.93
CA LEU A 57 2.68 -3.52 -16.61
C LEU A 57 2.01 -3.27 -17.97
N SER A 58 1.61 -2.03 -18.30
CA SER A 58 0.86 -1.69 -19.52
C SER A 58 -0.42 -2.51 -19.73
N GLU A 59 -0.91 -3.20 -18.69
CA GLU A 59 -2.17 -3.93 -18.73
C GLU A 59 -3.32 -2.93 -18.69
N VAL A 60 -4.20 -2.98 -19.69
CA VAL A 60 -5.40 -2.14 -19.73
C VAL A 60 -6.25 -2.51 -18.52
N PRO A 61 -6.46 -1.60 -17.55
CA PRO A 61 -7.22 -1.92 -16.36
C PRO A 61 -8.62 -2.37 -16.79
N SER A 62 -8.98 -3.59 -16.39
CA SER A 62 -10.32 -4.13 -16.66
C SER A 62 -11.37 -3.16 -16.14
N VAL A 63 -12.57 -3.15 -16.73
CA VAL A 63 -13.66 -2.24 -16.31
C VAL A 63 -13.90 -2.33 -14.79
N LEU A 64 -13.77 -3.53 -14.20
CA LEU A 64 -13.83 -3.76 -12.76
C LEU A 64 -12.67 -3.12 -11.99
N GLY A 65 -11.44 -3.18 -12.52
CA GLY A 65 -10.28 -2.48 -11.95
C GLY A 65 -10.43 -0.96 -11.98
N LEU A 66 -11.02 -0.41 -13.05
CA LEU A 66 -11.32 1.01 -13.16
C LEU A 66 -12.37 1.44 -12.11
N VAL A 67 -13.44 0.66 -11.96
CA VAL A 67 -14.48 0.88 -10.94
C VAL A 67 -13.88 0.80 -9.53
N GLY A 68 -13.06 -0.21 -9.25
CA GLY A 68 -12.34 -0.33 -7.98
C GLY A 68 -11.41 0.86 -7.68
N GLY A 69 -10.72 1.36 -8.70
CA GLY A 69 -9.87 2.56 -8.61
C GLY A 69 -10.67 3.82 -8.30
N VAL A 70 -11.80 4.02 -8.97
CA VAL A 70 -12.71 5.14 -8.68
C VAL A 70 -13.24 5.05 -7.25
N VAL A 71 -13.69 3.89 -6.80
CA VAL A 71 -14.17 3.69 -5.42
C VAL A 71 -13.07 4.00 -4.39
N CYS A 72 -11.83 3.56 -4.64
CA CYS A 72 -10.70 3.86 -3.76
C CYS A 72 -10.37 5.36 -3.71
N LEU A 73 -10.33 6.03 -4.87
CA LEU A 73 -10.09 7.48 -4.96
C LEU A 73 -11.21 8.29 -4.30
N VAL A 74 -12.47 7.85 -4.43
CA VAL A 74 -13.63 8.44 -3.73
C VAL A 74 -13.48 8.26 -2.22
N GLY A 75 -13.15 7.06 -1.74
CA GLY A 75 -12.90 6.79 -0.32
C GLY A 75 -11.77 7.65 0.27
N VAL A 76 -10.68 7.83 -0.47
CA VAL A 76 -9.58 8.74 -0.11
C VAL A 76 -10.05 10.19 -0.08
N GLY A 77 -10.80 10.63 -1.09
CA GLY A 77 -11.33 11.99 -1.18
C GLY A 77 -12.27 12.32 -0.01
N LEU A 78 -13.12 11.37 0.38
CA LEU A 78 -13.99 11.48 1.55
C LEU A 78 -13.19 11.54 2.85
N THR A 79 -12.16 10.71 3.01
CA THR A 79 -11.32 10.72 4.22
C THR A 79 -10.45 11.98 4.33
N ARG A 80 -10.03 12.56 3.20
CA ARG A 80 -9.33 13.85 3.13
C ARG A 80 -10.26 15.05 3.29
N ARG A 81 -11.55 14.92 2.98
CA ARG A 81 -12.58 15.92 3.33
C ARG A 81 -12.83 15.84 4.83
N ARG A 82 -11.93 16.45 5.59
CA ARG A 82 -12.11 16.72 7.00
C ARG A 82 -13.41 17.52 7.19
N SER A 83 -14.34 16.91 7.91
CA SER A 83 -15.35 17.60 8.70
C SER A 83 -14.71 18.85 9.32
N ARG A 84 -15.26 20.01 9.01
CA ARG A 84 -15.12 21.16 9.90
C ARG A 84 -15.69 20.82 11.27
#